data_AF-A0A2J8RU78-F1
#
_entry.id   AF-A0A2J8RU78-F1
#
_cell.length_a   1.000
_cell.length_b   1.000
_cell.length_c   1.000
_cell.angle_alpha   90.00
_cell.angle_beta   90.00
_cell.angle_gamma   90.00
#
_symmetry.space_group_name_H-M   'P 1'
#
loop_
_entity.id
_entity.type
_entity.pdbx_description
1 polymer ?
#
loop_
_entity_poly.entity_id
_entity_poly.type
_entity_poly.pdbx_seq_one_letter_code
_entity_poly.pdbx_strand_id
1 'polypeptide(L)'
;MPNSVLWAVDLFGRVYTLSTAGQYWELCKDSQLEFKRVSATTQCCWGIACDNQVYVYVCASDVPIRRREEAYENQRWNPVGGFCEKLLLSDRWAWSDVSGL
;
A
#
# COMPACT_ATOMS: atom_id res chain seq x y z
N MET A 1 21.91 -16.71 -9.30
CA MET A 1 20.98 -15.59 -9.14
C MET A 1 20.75 -15.42 -7.65
N PRO A 2 20.82 -14.22 -7.05
CA PRO A 2 20.34 -14.04 -5.68
C PRO A 2 18.87 -14.45 -5.63
N ASN A 3 18.46 -15.14 -4.56
CA ASN A 3 17.09 -15.63 -4.41
C ASN A 3 16.14 -14.42 -4.36
N SER A 4 15.29 -14.31 -5.38
CA SER A 4 14.19 -13.35 -5.42
C SER A 4 12.87 -14.05 -5.06
N VAL A 5 11.84 -13.26 -4.77
CA VAL A 5 10.55 -13.77 -4.32
C VAL A 5 9.44 -13.17 -5.17
N LEU A 6 8.53 -14.02 -5.65
CA LEU A 6 7.26 -13.61 -6.25
C LEU A 6 6.20 -13.48 -5.16
N TRP A 7 5.30 -12.52 -5.32
CA TRP A 7 4.23 -12.22 -4.36
C TRP A 7 2.88 -12.37 -5.03
N ALA A 8 1.91 -12.94 -4.32
CA ALA A 8 0.54 -13.09 -4.79
C ALA A 8 -0.46 -12.94 -3.64
N VAL A 9 -1.69 -12.63 -4.03
CA VAL A 9 -2.86 -12.57 -3.15
C VAL A 9 -3.94 -13.47 -3.73
N ASP A 10 -4.61 -14.24 -2.87
CA ASP A 10 -5.75 -15.07 -3.28
C ASP A 10 -7.09 -14.35 -3.11
N LEU A 11 -8.20 -15.05 -3.44
CA LEU A 11 -9.56 -14.53 -3.34
C LEU A 11 -9.97 -14.14 -1.90
N PHE A 12 -9.36 -14.76 -0.89
CA PHE A 12 -9.63 -14.49 0.53
C PHE A 12 -8.69 -13.43 1.10
N GLY A 13 -7.87 -12.80 0.25
CA GLY A 13 -6.91 -11.78 0.64
C GLY A 13 -5.67 -12.31 1.37
N ARG A 14 -5.41 -13.62 1.32
CA ARG A 14 -4.20 -14.21 1.91
C ARG A 14 -3.01 -13.96 1.02
N VAL A 15 -1.90 -13.52 1.62
CA VAL A 15 -0.65 -13.21 0.88
C VAL A 15 0.25 -14.44 0.85
N TYR A 16 0.75 -14.76 -0.33
CA TYR A 16 1.68 -15.86 -0.57
C TYR A 16 2.98 -15.37 -1.20
N THR A 17 4.07 -16.07 -0.87
CA THR A 17 5.39 -15.86 -1.46
C THR A 17 5.89 -17.13 -2.13
N LEU A 18 6.53 -17.00 -3.30
CA LEU A 18 7.22 -18.09 -3.97
C LEU A 18 8.67 -17.68 -4.22
N SER A 19 9.61 -18.37 -3.58
CA SER A 19 11.03 -18.22 -3.90
C SER A 19 11.29 -18.66 -5.34
N THR A 20 12.11 -17.92 -6.08
CA THR A 20 12.54 -18.32 -7.43
C THR A 20 13.43 -19.56 -7.46
N ALA A 21 13.95 -19.99 -6.31
CA ALA A 21 14.61 -21.28 -6.14
C ALA A 21 13.66 -22.37 -5.58
N GLY A 22 12.45 -21.98 -5.18
CA GLY A 22 11.42 -22.86 -4.61
C GLY A 22 10.53 -23.49 -5.67
N GLN A 23 9.61 -24.34 -5.22
CA GLN A 23 8.67 -25.06 -6.10
C GLN A 23 7.19 -24.86 -5.70
N TYR A 24 6.93 -24.26 -4.54
CA TYR A 24 5.57 -24.08 -4.02
C TYR A 24 5.42 -22.71 -3.35
N TRP A 25 4.18 -22.23 -3.36
CA TRP A 25 3.78 -21.00 -2.69
C TRP A 25 3.69 -21.23 -1.18
N GLU A 26 4.25 -20.31 -0.41
CA GLU A 26 4.20 -20.32 1.05
C GLU A 26 3.31 -19.19 1.54
N LEU A 27 2.45 -19.49 2.53
CA LEU A 27 1.61 -18.48 3.16
C LEU A 27 2.46 -17.56 4.03
N CYS A 28 2.27 -16.25 3.88
CA CYS A 28 2.97 -15.25 4.69
C CYS A 28 2.41 -15.29 6.13
N LYS A 29 3.23 -15.75 7.09
CA LYS A 29 2.79 -16.05 8.46
C LYS A 29 2.47 -14.81 9.30
N ASP A 30 3.04 -13.66 8.94
CA ASP A 30 2.94 -12.43 9.75
C ASP A 30 1.73 -11.56 9.39
N SER A 31 0.91 -11.98 8.41
CA SER A 31 -0.25 -11.20 7.98
C SER A 31 -1.52 -11.67 8.69
N GLN A 32 -1.89 -11.00 9.79
CA GLN A 32 -3.27 -11.02 10.30
C GLN A 32 -4.24 -10.23 9.39
N LEU A 33 -3.70 -9.57 8.36
CA LEU A 33 -4.42 -8.71 7.45
C LEU A 33 -4.79 -9.45 6.16
N GLU A 34 -5.94 -9.11 5.61
CA GLU A 34 -6.40 -9.54 4.29
C GLU A 34 -6.12 -8.44 3.27
N PHE A 35 -5.57 -8.82 2.11
CA PHE A 35 -5.13 -7.90 1.07
C PHE A 35 -5.97 -7.99 -0.18
N LYS A 36 -6.30 -6.84 -0.77
CA LYS A 36 -6.97 -6.74 -2.08
C LYS A 36 -5.97 -6.90 -3.22
N ARG A 37 -4.75 -6.40 -3.02
CA ARG A 37 -3.67 -6.42 -4.01
C ARG A 37 -2.32 -6.23 -3.35
N VAL A 38 -1.30 -6.80 -3.98
CA VAL A 38 0.11 -6.62 -3.62
C VAL A 38 0.92 -6.27 -4.86
N SER A 39 2.03 -5.58 -4.66
CA SER A 39 3.04 -5.27 -5.68
C SER A 39 4.41 -5.31 -5.01
N ALA A 40 5.44 -5.74 -5.73
CA ALA A 40 6.77 -5.94 -5.16
C ALA A 40 7.87 -5.36 -6.04
N THR A 41 8.94 -4.93 -5.38
CA THR A 41 10.22 -4.54 -5.96
C THR A 41 11.30 -5.44 -5.37
N THR A 42 12.57 -5.22 -5.75
CA THR A 42 13.70 -6.01 -5.23
C THR A 42 13.87 -5.98 -3.72
N GLN A 43 13.46 -4.90 -3.04
CA GLN A 43 13.72 -4.71 -1.60
C GLN A 43 12.45 -4.55 -0.76
N CYS A 44 11.27 -4.52 -1.37
CA CYS A 44 10.03 -4.35 -0.64
C CYS A 44 8.84 -4.97 -1.37
N CYS A 45 7.79 -5.25 -0.60
CA CYS A 45 6.45 -5.49 -1.11
C CYS A 45 5.50 -4.50 -0.45
N TRP A 46 4.55 -3.97 -1.20
CA TRP A 46 3.48 -3.14 -0.66
C TRP A 46 2.14 -3.65 -1.13
N GLY A 47 1.10 -3.40 -0.36
CA GLY A 47 -0.24 -3.85 -0.67
C GLY A 47 -1.31 -2.95 -0.11
N ILE A 48 -2.51 -3.06 -0.69
CA ILE A 48 -3.72 -2.42 -0.19
C ILE A 48 -4.55 -3.47 0.52
N ALA A 49 -4.80 -3.26 1.80
CA ALA A 49 -5.56 -4.18 2.63
C ALA A 49 -7.08 -3.94 2.53
N CYS A 50 -7.86 -4.86 3.10
CA CYS A 50 -9.32 -4.78 3.10
C CYS A 50 -9.86 -3.58 3.88
N ASP A 51 -9.10 -3.07 4.85
CA ASP A 51 -9.33 -1.82 5.60
C ASP A 51 -9.08 -0.53 4.78
N ASN A 52 -8.74 -0.66 3.50
CA ASN A 52 -8.37 0.42 2.57
C ASN A 52 -7.05 1.14 2.92
N GLN A 53 -6.22 0.59 3.78
CA GLN A 53 -4.91 1.15 4.12
C GLN A 53 -3.80 0.52 3.27
N VAL A 54 -2.72 1.28 3.10
CA VAL A 54 -1.49 0.82 2.44
C VAL A 54 -0.54 0.27 3.49
N TYR A 55 -0.04 -0.95 3.26
CA TYR A 55 0.97 -1.59 4.10
C TYR A 55 2.23 -1.87 3.28
N VAL A 56 3.39 -1.73 3.92
CA VAL A 56 4.70 -1.97 3.30
C VAL A 56 5.48 -2.98 4.12
N TYR A 57 5.90 -4.05 3.45
CA TYR A 57 6.89 -4.99 3.93
C TYR A 57 8.25 -4.63 3.31
N VAL A 58 9.24 -4.35 4.15
CA VAL A 58 10.62 -4.07 3.70
C VAL A 58 11.46 -5.30 4.03
N CYS A 59 12.17 -5.83 3.03
CA CYS A 59 13.09 -6.95 3.24
C CYS A 59 14.14 -6.56 4.30
N ALA A 60 14.57 -7.55 5.10
CA ALA A 60 15.53 -7.32 6.17
C ALA A 60 16.77 -6.54 5.66
N SER A 61 17.10 -5.48 6.39
CA SER A 61 18.18 -4.54 6.13
C SER A 61 18.86 -4.22 7.45
N ASP A 62 20.14 -3.84 7.40
CA ASP A 62 20.90 -3.40 8.58
C ASP A 62 20.36 -2.08 9.17
N VAL A 63 19.48 -1.38 8.43
CA VAL A 63 18.85 -0.14 8.86
C VAL A 63 17.40 -0.40 9.26
N PRO A 64 17.04 -0.30 10.55
CA PRO A 64 15.65 -0.42 10.97
C PRO A 64 14.83 0.81 10.55
N ILE A 65 13.53 0.61 10.31
CA ILE A 65 12.58 1.70 10.11
C ILE A 65 12.43 2.45 11.45
N ARG A 66 12.81 3.74 11.46
CA ARG A 66 12.83 4.57 12.68
C ARG A 66 11.56 5.38 12.90
N ARG A 67 10.93 5.82 11.82
CA ARG A 67 9.69 6.62 11.84
C ARG A 67 8.78 6.19 10.71
N ARG A 68 7.48 6.20 11.00
CA ARG A 68 6.39 6.18 10.03
C ARG A 68 5.93 7.61 9.86
N GLU A 69 5.89 8.08 8.62
CA GLU A 69 5.29 9.35 8.25
C GLU A 69 4.06 9.06 7.39
N GLU A 70 2.98 9.80 7.65
CA GLU A 70 1.74 9.70 6.90
C GLU A 70 1.45 11.06 6.28
N ALA A 71 1.21 11.06 4.97
CA ALA A 71 0.74 12.23 4.25
C ALA A 71 -0.71 11.99 3.82
N TYR A 72 -1.53 13.02 3.94
CA TYR A 72 -2.94 12.99 3.53
C TYR A 72 -3.09 13.85 2.28
N GLU A 73 -3.37 13.18 1.16
CA GLU A 73 -3.57 13.81 -0.15
C GLU A 73 -5.04 13.66 -0.57
N ASN A 74 -5.95 14.08 0.32
CA ASN A 74 -7.38 14.03 0.04
C ASN A 74 -7.77 15.28 -0.77
N GLN A 75 -7.67 15.18 -2.10
CA GLN A 75 -8.10 16.27 -2.99
C GLN A 75 -9.62 16.45 -2.89
N ARG A 76 -10.08 17.68 -2.77
CA ARG A 76 -11.52 17.99 -2.77
C ARG A 76 -12.09 17.79 -4.18
N TRP A 77 -13.13 16.97 -4.27
CA TRP A 77 -13.95 16.82 -5.47
C TRP A 77 -14.91 17.99 -5.63
N ASN A 78 -15.12 18.47 -6.85
CA ASN A 78 -16.18 19.43 -7.16
C ASN A 78 -17.10 18.93 -8.28
N PRO A 79 -18.39 19.33 -8.29
CA PRO A 79 -19.39 18.81 -9.22
C PRO A 79 -19.21 19.20 -10.69
N VAL A 80 -18.35 20.20 -10.99
CA VAL A 80 -18.18 20.71 -12.36
C VAL A 80 -16.98 20.07 -13.05
N GLY A 81 -15.86 19.96 -12.34
CA GLY A 81 -14.57 19.49 -12.84
C GLY A 81 -14.01 18.26 -12.14
N GLY A 82 -14.72 17.69 -11.18
CA GLY A 82 -14.28 16.54 -10.41
C GLY A 82 -13.07 16.83 -9.53
N PHE A 83 -12.05 15.98 -9.60
CA PHE A 83 -10.75 16.20 -8.97
C PHE A 83 -9.90 17.08 -9.87
N CYS A 84 -9.72 18.35 -9.50
CA CYS A 84 -8.93 19.30 -10.28
C CYS A 84 -8.27 20.38 -9.41
N GLU A 85 -7.32 21.11 -10.00
CA GLU A 85 -6.56 22.15 -9.30
C GLU A 85 -7.41 23.38 -8.92
N LYS A 86 -8.50 23.62 -9.65
CA LYS A 86 -9.40 24.76 -9.43
C LYS A 86 -10.63 24.32 -8.65
N LEU A 87 -10.71 24.76 -7.39
CA LEU A 87 -11.91 24.58 -6.58
C LEU A 87 -13.02 25.54 -7.02
N LEU A 88 -14.24 25.25 -6.55
CA LEU A 88 -15.30 26.25 -6.49
C LEU A 88 -14.88 27.42 -5.60
N LEU A 89 -15.56 28.56 -5.74
CA LEU A 89 -15.36 29.74 -4.91
C LEU A 89 -15.69 29.40 -3.44
N SER A 90 -14.69 28.87 -2.74
CA SER A 90 -14.72 28.52 -1.33
C SER A 90 -13.42 28.96 -0.68
N ASP A 91 -13.48 29.22 0.62
CA ASP A 91 -12.35 29.54 1.48
C ASP A 91 -11.52 28.31 1.88
N ARG A 92 -11.91 27.12 1.39
CA ARG A 92 -11.29 25.87 1.78
C ARG A 92 -10.08 25.52 0.90
N TRP A 93 -9.06 24.95 1.54
CA TRP A 93 -7.87 24.42 0.88
C TRP A 93 -8.21 23.24 -0.02
N ALA A 94 -7.46 23.07 -1.11
CA ALA A 94 -7.73 22.02 -2.12
C ALA A 94 -7.51 20.59 -1.60
N TRP A 95 -6.71 20.46 -0.56
CA TRP A 95 -6.34 19.21 0.08
C TRP A 95 -6.75 19.26 1.54
N SER A 96 -7.29 18.15 2.04
CA SER A 96 -7.64 18.01 3.44
C SER A 96 -6.77 16.98 4.15
N ASP A 97 -6.67 17.12 5.47
CA ASP A 97 -5.97 16.16 6.32
C ASP A 97 -6.84 14.92 6.65
N VAL A 98 -6.41 14.15 7.66
CA VAL A 98 -7.14 12.97 8.18
C VAL A 98 -8.54 13.30 8.70
N SER A 99 -8.76 14.53 9.16
CA SER A 99 -10.05 14.99 9.69
C SER A 99 -11.01 15.46 8.59
N GLY A 100 -10.51 15.64 7.36
CA GLY A 100 -11.30 16.17 6.24
C GLY A 100 -11.42 17.70 6.23
N LEU A 101 -10.70 18.39 7.11
CA LEU A 101 -10.55 19.86 7.09
C LEU A 101 -9.47 20.27 6.09
#